data_AF-A0A9E4N1N2-F1
#
_entry.id   AF-A0A9E4N1N2-F1
#
_cell.length_a   1.000
_cell.length_b   1.000
_cell.length_c   1.000
_cell.angle_alpha   90.00
_cell.angle_beta   90.00
_cell.angle_gamma   90.00
#
_symmetry.space_group_name_H-M   'P 1'
#
loop_
_entity.id
_entity.type
_entity.pdbx_description
1 polymer ?
#
loop_
_entity_poly.entity_id
_entity_poly.type
_entity_poly.pdbx_seq_one_letter_code
_entity_poly.pdbx_strand_id
1 'polypeptide(L)' 'MSEIVMITVVAVAIGMIWGFRKPAGYCRMSSVEQQGLSNRVWSGLINGAVLGGIALVITTILLG' A
#
# COMPACT_ATOMS: atom_id res chain seq x y z
N MET A 1 18.70 8.99 -7.67
CA MET A 1 17.72 9.74 -6.82
C MET A 1 16.37 9.90 -7.49
N SER A 2 16.29 10.44 -8.72
CA SER A 2 15.00 10.62 -9.41
C SER A 2 14.29 9.29 -9.72
N GLU A 3 15.00 8.23 -10.13
CA GLU A 3 14.37 6.93 -10.38
C GLU A 3 13.85 6.28 -9.09
N ILE A 4 14.63 6.35 -8.00
CA ILE A 4 14.25 5.81 -6.68
C ILE A 4 12.94 6.44 -6.20
N VAL A 5 12.81 7.77 -6.30
CA VAL A 5 11.59 8.50 -5.95
C VAL A 5 10.43 8.06 -6.84
N MET A 6 10.64 7.98 -8.15
CA MET A 6 9.58 7.60 -9.09
C MET A 6 9.07 6.17 -8.83
N ILE A 7 9.98 5.20 -8.66
CA ILE A 7 9.63 3.81 -8.38
C ILE A 7 8.88 3.71 -7.04
N THR A 8 9.33 4.43 -6.02
CA THR A 8 8.68 4.46 -4.70
C THR A 8 7.26 5.01 -4.81
N VAL A 9 7.06 6.14 -5.51
CA VAL A 9 5.72 6.74 -5.69
C VAL A 9 4.78 5.79 -6.43
N VAL A 10 5.27 5.12 -7.48
CA VAL A 10 4.47 4.14 -8.23
C VAL A 10 4.10 2.94 -7.34
N ALA A 11 5.05 2.42 -6.57
CA ALA A 11 4.79 1.32 -5.64
C ALA A 11 3.76 1.70 -4.56
N VAL A 12 3.85 2.92 -4.01
CA VAL A 12 2.85 3.46 -3.08
C VAL A 12 1.47 3.49 -3.73
N ALA A 13 1.35 4.06 -4.94
CA ALA A 13 0.07 4.17 -5.63
C ALA A 13 -0.55 2.79 -5.92
N ILE A 14 0.27 1.82 -6.36
CA ILE A 14 -0.18 0.44 -6.59
C ILE A 14 -0.67 -0.18 -5.27
N GLY A 15 0.08 -0.03 -4.18
CA GLY A 15 -0.30 -0.54 -2.87
C GLY A 15 -1.60 0.09 -2.35
N MET A 16 -1.78 1.40 -2.55
CA MET A 16 -3.03 2.09 -2.20
C MET A 16 -4.23 1.55 -2.96
N ILE A 17 -4.13 1.44 -4.28
CA ILE A 17 -5.22 0.94 -5.13
C ILE A 17 -5.54 -0.52 -4.78
N TRP A 18 -4.52 -1.33 -4.54
CA TRP A 18 -4.69 -2.73 -4.19
C TRP A 18 -5.37 -2.90 -2.84
N GLY A 19 -4.89 -2.22 -1.79
CA GLY A 19 -5.50 -2.27 -0.46
C GLY A 19 -6.91 -1.70 -0.41
N PHE A 20 -7.23 -0.70 -1.23
CA PHE A 20 -8.60 -0.19 -1.35
C PHE A 20 -9.54 -1.19 -2.04
N ARG A 21 -9.06 -1.89 -3.07
CA ARG A 21 -9.83 -2.92 -3.80
C ARG A 21 -9.98 -4.21 -3.01
N LYS A 22 -8.94 -4.61 -2.29
CA LYS A 22 -8.87 -5.82 -1.46
C LYS A 22 -8.55 -5.43 0.00
N PRO A 23 -9.53 -4.83 0.70
CA PRO A 23 -9.34 -4.39 2.07
C PRO A 23 -9.05 -5.56 3.01
N ALA A 24 -8.19 -5.34 4.00
CA ALA A 24 -7.85 -6.31 5.03
C ALA A 24 -9.09 -6.70 5.86
N GLY A 25 -9.25 -8.00 6.12
CA GLY A 25 -10.28 -8.53 7.02
C GLY A 25 -9.67 -8.78 8.39
N TYR A 26 -9.98 -7.92 9.36
CA TYR A 26 -9.52 -8.09 10.74
C TYR A 26 -10.39 -9.11 11.49
N CYS A 27 -9.84 -9.74 12.53
CA CYS A 27 -10.59 -10.69 13.35
C CYS A 27 -11.89 -10.07 13.88
N ARG A 28 -13.01 -10.78 13.71
CA ARG A 28 -14.38 -10.36 14.05
C ARG A 28 -15.01 -9.27 13.16
N MET A 29 -14.37 -8.89 12.06
CA MET A 29 -14.97 -7.97 11.09
C MET A 29 -15.88 -8.72 10.13
N SER A 30 -17.13 -8.27 9.99
CA SER A 30 -18.03 -8.81 8.97
C SER A 30 -17.59 -8.40 7.56
N SER A 31 -18.06 -9.11 6.53
CA SER A 31 -17.76 -8.78 5.12
C SER A 31 -18.23 -7.37 4.73
N VAL A 32 -19.32 -6.89 5.35
CA VAL A 32 -19.86 -5.54 5.13
C VAL A 32 -18.93 -4.49 5.74
N GLU A 33 -18.47 -4.69 6.97
CA GLU A 33 -17.51 -3.78 7.63
C GLU A 33 -16.18 -3.77 6.89
N GLN A 34 -15.74 -4.92 6.39
CA GLN A 34 -14.52 -5.04 5.60
C GLN A 34 -14.57 -4.18 4.33
N GLN A 35 -15.74 -4.11 3.69
CA GLN A 35 -15.99 -3.25 2.51
C GLN A 35 -16.42 -1.82 2.88
N GLY A 36 -16.48 -1.50 4.18
CA GLY A 36 -16.75 -0.15 4.65
C GLY A 36 -15.69 0.83 4.17
N LEU A 37 -16.10 2.05 3.79
CA LEU A 37 -15.21 3.07 3.21
C LEU A 37 -13.99 3.33 4.11
N SER A 38 -14.20 3.42 5.42
CA SER A 38 -13.12 3.60 6.41
C SER A 38 -12.07 2.48 6.30
N ASN A 39 -12.49 1.22 6.32
CA ASN A 39 -11.56 0.09 6.25
C ASN A 39 -10.83 0.03 4.90
N ARG A 40 -11.51 0.36 3.79
CA ARG A 40 -10.89 0.42 2.47
C ARG A 40 -9.83 1.51 2.36
N VAL A 41 -10.11 2.70 2.89
CA VAL A 41 -9.15 3.81 2.91
C VAL A 41 -7.94 3.43 3.76
N TRP A 42 -8.15 2.96 4.99
CA TRP A 42 -7.07 2.56 5.88
C TRP A 42 -6.25 1.41 5.31
N SER A 43 -6.90 0.38 4.76
CA SER A 43 -6.20 -0.74 4.13
C SER A 43 -5.41 -0.31 2.89
N GLY A 44 -5.93 0.63 2.09
CA GLY A 44 -5.18 1.27 1.01
C GLY A 44 -3.93 1.98 1.52
N LEU A 45 -4.07 2.88 2.50
CA LEU A 45 -2.95 3.64 3.06
C LEU A 45 -1.86 2.72 3.64
N ILE A 46 -2.25 1.69 4.40
CA ILE A 46 -1.31 0.72 4.98
C ILE A 46 -0.56 -0.03 3.87
N ASN A 47 -1.28 -0.58 2.88
CA ASN A 47 -0.63 -1.30 1.78
C ASN A 47 0.27 -0.40 0.93
N GLY A 48 -0.15 0.84 0.69
CA GLY A 48 0.66 1.85 0.00
C GLY A 48 1.97 2.14 0.74
N ALA A 49 1.89 2.35 2.05
CA ALA A 49 3.08 2.58 2.88
C ALA A 49 4.03 1.37 2.90
N VAL A 50 3.49 0.15 3.04
CA VAL A 50 4.29 -1.08 3.06
C VAL A 50 4.99 -1.31 1.72
N LEU A 51 4.26 -1.26 0.60
CA LEU A 51 4.84 -1.44 -0.73
C LEU A 51 5.82 -0.33 -1.09
N GLY A 52 5.51 0.92 -0.75
CA GLY A 52 6.42 2.05 -0.91
C GLY A 52 7.71 1.87 -0.12
N GLY A 53 7.62 1.49 1.15
CA GLY A 53 8.78 1.23 2.00
C GLY A 53 9.67 0.10 1.46
N ILE A 54 9.07 -1.02 1.05
CA ILE A 54 9.80 -2.14 0.44
C ILE A 54 10.51 -1.68 -0.84
N ALA A 55 9.78 -0.98 -1.73
CA ALA A 55 10.34 -0.48 -2.99
C ALA A 55 11.50 0.50 -2.74
N LEU A 56 11.35 1.42 -1.79
CA LEU A 56 12.39 2.37 -1.43
C LEU A 56 13.65 1.66 -0.94
N VAL A 57 13.53 0.70 -0.01
CA VAL A 57 14.68 -0.05 0.51
C VAL A 57 15.38 -0.81 -0.61
N ILE A 58 14.65 -1.58 -1.42
CA ILE A 58 15.22 -2.38 -2.50
C ILE A 58 15.90 -1.49 -3.54
N THR A 59 15.24 -0.43 -4.00
CA THR A 59 15.81 0.47 -5.02
C THR A 59 17.01 1.24 -4.49
N THR A 60 17.02 1.60 -3.21
CA THR A 60 18.20 2.23 -2.59
C THR A 60 19.38 1.26 -2.52
N ILE A 61 19.15 -0.03 -2.24
CA ILE A 61 20.22 -1.05 -2.22
C ILE A 61 20.76 -1.31 -3.64
N LEU A 62 19.91 -1.27 -4.67
CA LEU A 62 20.28 -1.63 -6.03
C LEU A 62 20.86 -0.46 -6.85
N LEU A 63 20.42 0.77 -6.58
CA LEU A 63 20.71 1.95 -7.40
C LEU A 63 21.44 3.07 -6.63
N GLY A 64 21.60 2.92 -5.30
CA GLY A 64 22.39 3.81 -4.44
C GLY A 64 23.77 3.22 -4.18
#